data_AF-A0A6P7H3K1-F1
#
_entry.id   AF-A0A6P7H3K1-F1
#
_cell.length_a   1.000
_cell.length_b   1.000
_cell.length_c   1.000
_cell.angle_alpha   90.00
_cell.angle_beta   90.00
_cell.angle_gamma   90.00
#
_symmetry.space_group_name_H-M   'P 1'
#
loop_
_entity.id
_entity.type
_entity.pdbx_description
1 polymer ?
#
loop_
_entity_poly.entity_id
_entity_poly.type
_entity_poly.pdbx_seq_one_letter_code
_entity_poly.pdbx_strand_id
1 'polypeptide(L)'
;MRKANSVVATTSGIFQRYVVPCWSSVQLSLVAAFCLKVYYEHVANRDARHLAHFSYLIMIANACAGLLRYTNDDTYCDLRILLDYGQLVLALPLIVTEFLLKNEVVPAEVAYIPTGIAFATFLMFIFLEYKRQDLTDLNVITSILCYIIVGYAYSLYAFVAGLIFGLNYFLIKRREECFLKKANQFNLLMSAFALMSLLSLDPNCLNVSDDYPQEFLGE
;
A
#
# COMPACT_ATOMS: atom_id res chain seq x y z
N MET A 1 -13.28 -9.73 -44.01
CA MET A 1 -13.63 -9.10 -42.72
C MET A 1 -13.42 -9.98 -41.46
N ARG A 2 -13.21 -11.31 -41.53
CA ARG A 2 -12.97 -12.15 -40.32
C ARG A 2 -11.58 -12.05 -39.65
N LYS A 3 -10.53 -11.63 -40.38
CA LYS A 3 -9.15 -11.54 -39.83
C LYS A 3 -8.91 -10.35 -38.89
N ALA A 4 -9.66 -9.25 -39.03
CA ALA A 4 -9.50 -8.09 -38.17
C ALA A 4 -9.97 -8.38 -36.72
N ASN A 5 -11.06 -9.13 -36.56
CA ASN A 5 -11.61 -9.46 -35.24
C ASN A 5 -10.72 -10.43 -34.44
N SER A 6 -9.99 -11.33 -35.11
CA SER A 6 -9.07 -12.25 -34.41
C SER A 6 -7.81 -11.55 -33.93
N VAL A 7 -7.26 -10.60 -34.70
CA VAL A 7 -6.07 -9.83 -34.30
C VAL A 7 -6.39 -8.93 -33.10
N VAL A 8 -7.54 -8.24 -33.11
CA VAL A 8 -7.98 -7.36 -32.01
C VAL A 8 -8.24 -8.15 -30.71
N ALA A 9 -8.80 -9.36 -30.80
CA ALA A 9 -8.97 -10.24 -29.64
C ALA A 9 -7.62 -10.72 -29.07
N THR A 10 -6.63 -10.97 -29.95
CA THR A 10 -5.30 -11.45 -29.56
C THR A 10 -4.45 -10.34 -28.93
N THR A 11 -4.47 -9.12 -29.49
CA THR A 11 -3.79 -7.96 -28.90
C THR A 11 -4.41 -7.53 -27.57
N SER A 12 -5.75 -7.58 -27.45
CA SER A 12 -6.45 -7.34 -26.18
C SER A 12 -6.01 -8.34 -25.08
N GLY A 13 -5.88 -9.62 -25.44
CA GLY A 13 -5.40 -10.66 -24.52
C GLY A 13 -3.96 -10.47 -24.05
N ILE A 14 -3.04 -10.09 -24.94
CA ILE A 14 -1.64 -9.82 -24.59
C ILE A 14 -1.54 -8.57 -23.72
N PHE A 15 -2.27 -7.51 -24.06
CA PHE A 15 -2.26 -6.26 -23.31
C PHE A 15 -2.74 -6.47 -21.86
N GLN A 16 -3.84 -7.19 -21.67
CA GLN A 16 -4.37 -7.50 -20.34
C GLN A 16 -3.50 -8.47 -19.53
N ARG A 17 -2.83 -9.43 -20.20
CA ARG A 17 -1.99 -10.44 -19.52
C ARG A 17 -0.59 -9.98 -19.20
N TYR A 18 0.00 -9.07 -19.98
CA TYR A 18 1.40 -8.70 -19.84
C TYR A 18 1.63 -7.21 -19.61
N VAL A 19 0.90 -6.31 -20.28
CA VAL A 19 1.16 -4.86 -20.21
C VAL A 19 0.55 -4.23 -18.97
N VAL A 20 -0.78 -4.35 -18.80
CA VAL A 20 -1.50 -3.84 -17.61
C VAL A 20 -0.86 -4.31 -16.31
N PRO A 21 -0.50 -5.60 -16.18
CA PRO A 21 0.07 -6.11 -14.95
C PRO A 21 1.46 -5.53 -14.66
N CYS A 22 2.29 -5.37 -15.70
CA CYS A 22 3.64 -4.80 -15.58
C CYS A 22 3.52 -3.35 -15.13
N TRP A 23 2.68 -2.59 -15.85
CA TRP A 23 2.44 -1.19 -15.61
C TRP A 23 1.94 -0.93 -14.19
N SER A 24 0.97 -1.71 -13.69
CA SER A 24 0.48 -1.54 -12.32
C SER A 24 1.55 -1.78 -11.26
N SER A 25 2.50 -2.68 -11.53
CA SER A 25 3.59 -2.99 -10.61
C SER A 25 4.64 -1.88 -10.64
N VAL A 26 5.06 -1.45 -11.85
CA VAL A 26 5.97 -0.31 -12.01
C VAL A 26 5.40 0.97 -11.39
N GLN A 27 4.12 1.25 -11.63
CA GLN A 27 3.44 2.41 -11.05
C GLN A 27 3.44 2.36 -9.52
N LEU A 28 3.08 1.23 -8.91
CA LEU A 28 3.12 1.10 -7.45
C LEU A 28 4.53 1.28 -6.90
N SER A 29 5.54 0.66 -7.52
CA SER A 29 6.94 0.84 -7.11
C SER A 29 7.37 2.32 -7.14
N LEU A 30 7.07 3.03 -8.24
CA LEU A 30 7.46 4.43 -8.41
C LEU A 30 6.73 5.35 -7.42
N VAL A 31 5.41 5.16 -7.26
CA VAL A 31 4.60 5.98 -6.35
C VAL A 31 4.99 5.71 -4.90
N ALA A 32 5.17 4.45 -4.50
CA ALA A 32 5.59 4.11 -3.15
C ALA A 32 7.02 4.58 -2.86
N ALA A 33 7.94 4.50 -3.83
CA ALA A 33 9.30 5.04 -3.69
C ALA A 33 9.30 6.57 -3.57
N PHE A 34 8.46 7.26 -4.35
CA PHE A 34 8.25 8.70 -4.22
C PHE A 34 7.70 9.04 -2.82
N CYS A 35 6.67 8.33 -2.36
CA CYS A 35 6.09 8.57 -1.04
C CYS A 35 7.09 8.30 0.08
N LEU A 36 7.87 7.22 -0.02
CA LEU A 36 8.94 6.89 0.92
C LEU A 36 9.99 8.01 1.00
N LYS A 37 10.43 8.52 -0.15
CA LYS A 37 11.42 9.60 -0.22
C LYS A 37 10.88 10.87 0.45
N VAL A 38 9.70 11.33 0.05
CA VAL A 38 9.08 12.55 0.60
C VAL A 38 8.81 12.39 2.10
N TYR A 39 8.32 11.22 2.51
CA TYR A 39 8.09 10.91 3.92
C TYR A 39 9.41 10.99 4.73
N TYR A 40 10.48 10.34 4.24
CA TYR A 40 11.78 10.36 4.90
C TYR A 40 12.35 11.78 5.02
N GLU A 41 12.26 12.57 3.95
CA GLU A 41 12.85 13.91 3.89
C GLU A 41 12.04 14.95 4.68
N HIS A 42 10.71 14.92 4.60
CA HIS A 42 9.85 16.01 5.06
C HIS A 42 8.96 15.68 6.25
N VAL A 43 8.68 14.40 6.50
CA VAL A 43 7.71 13.99 7.54
C VAL A 43 8.41 13.35 8.73
N ALA A 44 9.37 12.46 8.46
CA ALA A 44 10.12 11.74 9.47
C ALA A 44 11.49 12.36 9.79
N ASN A 45 11.82 13.51 9.18
CA ASN A 45 13.06 14.24 9.45
C ASN A 45 14.32 13.36 9.44
N ARG A 46 14.42 12.47 8.45
CA ARG A 46 15.51 11.50 8.25
C ARG A 46 15.63 10.38 9.29
N ASP A 47 14.61 10.15 10.12
CA ASP A 47 14.53 8.97 10.98
C ASP A 47 13.82 7.81 10.28
N ALA A 48 14.53 6.71 10.03
CA ALA A 48 13.98 5.53 9.38
C ALA A 48 13.16 4.62 10.32
N ARG A 49 13.07 4.94 11.62
CA ARG A 49 12.41 4.09 12.62
C ARG A 49 10.88 4.19 12.60
N HIS A 50 10.32 5.16 11.88
CA HIS A 50 8.88 5.37 11.80
C HIS A 50 8.16 4.24 11.04
N LEU A 51 6.96 3.89 11.48
CA LEU A 51 6.23 2.71 11.00
C LEU A 51 5.74 2.86 9.56
N ALA A 52 5.42 4.09 9.15
CA ALA A 52 5.02 4.37 7.77
C ALA A 52 6.14 4.06 6.74
N HIS A 53 7.44 4.17 7.09
CA HIS A 53 8.53 3.75 6.21
C HIS A 53 8.39 2.27 5.82
N PHE A 54 8.15 1.42 6.80
CA PHE A 54 8.01 -0.02 6.58
C PHE A 54 6.79 -0.34 5.70
N SER A 55 5.70 0.42 5.83
CA SER A 55 4.53 0.27 4.97
C SER A 55 4.86 0.53 3.49
N TYR A 56 5.55 1.64 3.19
CA TYR A 56 5.97 1.94 1.81
C TYR A 56 6.98 0.95 1.28
N LEU A 57 7.92 0.48 2.10
CA LEU A 57 8.87 -0.58 1.71
C LEU A 57 8.16 -1.89 1.37
N ILE A 58 7.14 -2.28 2.13
CA ILE A 58 6.33 -3.47 1.83
C ILE A 58 5.61 -3.31 0.48
N MET A 59 5.07 -2.12 0.19
CA MET A 59 4.45 -1.85 -1.11
C MET A 59 5.43 -1.93 -2.28
N ILE A 60 6.64 -1.38 -2.11
CA ILE A 60 7.72 -1.47 -3.11
C ILE A 60 8.11 -2.94 -3.32
N ALA A 61 8.32 -3.69 -2.23
CA ALA A 61 8.71 -5.09 -2.29
C ALA A 61 7.64 -5.95 -3.00
N ASN A 62 6.35 -5.76 -2.68
CA ASN A 62 5.26 -6.46 -3.35
C ASN A 62 5.19 -6.09 -4.84
N ALA A 63 5.36 -4.82 -5.19
CA ALA A 63 5.40 -4.38 -6.58
C ALA A 63 6.56 -5.02 -7.37
N CYS A 64 7.76 -5.09 -6.77
CA CYS A 64 8.91 -5.78 -7.36
C CYS A 64 8.65 -7.30 -7.50
N ALA A 65 8.08 -7.94 -6.48
CA ALA A 65 7.70 -9.36 -6.55
C ALA A 65 6.64 -9.62 -7.62
N GLY A 66 5.74 -8.66 -7.87
CA GLY A 66 4.78 -8.69 -8.97
C GLY A 66 5.44 -8.78 -10.36
N LEU A 67 6.65 -8.24 -10.52
CA LEU A 67 7.43 -8.37 -11.76
C LEU A 67 8.08 -9.74 -11.91
N LEU A 68 8.26 -10.50 -10.84
CA LEU A 68 8.83 -11.85 -10.89
C LEU A 68 7.92 -12.85 -11.62
N ARG A 69 6.65 -12.51 -11.89
CA ARG A 69 5.79 -13.35 -12.76
C ARG A 69 6.28 -13.48 -14.20
N TYR A 70 7.19 -12.60 -14.63
CA TYR A 70 7.79 -12.70 -15.96
C TYR A 70 9.04 -13.60 -15.97
N THR A 71 9.45 -14.08 -14.80
CA THR A 71 10.48 -15.11 -14.63
C THR A 71 9.80 -16.47 -14.47
N ASN A 72 10.55 -17.59 -14.52
CA ASN A 72 9.99 -18.95 -14.43
C ASN A 72 8.89 -19.07 -13.35
N ASP A 73 7.69 -19.45 -13.78
CA ASP A 73 6.40 -19.13 -13.15
C ASP A 73 6.23 -19.62 -11.69
N ASP A 74 6.97 -20.64 -11.28
CA ASP A 74 6.82 -21.29 -9.96
C ASP A 74 7.89 -20.89 -8.93
N THR A 75 9.05 -20.37 -9.36
CA THR A 75 10.20 -20.20 -8.44
C THR A 75 9.93 -19.16 -7.34
N TYR A 76 9.11 -18.15 -7.62
CA TYR A 76 8.82 -17.05 -6.70
C TYR A 76 7.36 -16.99 -6.27
N CYS A 77 6.60 -18.08 -6.42
CA CYS A 77 5.17 -18.08 -6.11
C CYS A 77 4.91 -17.72 -4.64
N ASP A 78 5.59 -18.40 -3.70
CA ASP A 78 5.40 -18.18 -2.27
C ASP A 78 5.81 -16.77 -1.83
N LEU A 79 6.89 -16.24 -2.41
CA LEU A 79 7.35 -14.88 -2.14
C LEU A 79 6.29 -13.83 -2.57
N ARG A 80 5.65 -14.03 -3.74
CA ARG A 80 4.57 -13.16 -4.21
C ARG A 80 3.37 -13.22 -3.28
N ILE A 81 2.96 -14.42 -2.84
CA ILE A 81 1.83 -14.59 -1.91
C ILE A 81 2.15 -13.91 -0.58
N LEU A 82 3.36 -14.13 -0.05
CA LEU A 82 3.81 -13.56 1.21
C LEU A 82 3.81 -12.02 1.19
N LEU A 83 4.36 -11.42 0.13
CA LEU A 83 4.45 -9.96 0.01
C LEU A 83 3.09 -9.31 -0.31
N ASP A 84 2.26 -9.96 -1.12
CA ASP A 84 0.90 -9.47 -1.39
C ASP A 84 0.05 -9.49 -0.12
N TYR A 85 0.18 -10.55 0.68
CA TYR A 85 -0.47 -10.64 1.98
C TYR A 85 0.14 -9.66 3.01
N GLY A 86 1.46 -9.50 3.03
CA GLY A 86 2.14 -8.52 3.85
C GLY A 86 1.66 -7.10 3.57
N GLN A 87 1.53 -6.74 2.29
CA GLN A 87 0.94 -5.47 1.88
C GLN A 87 -0.51 -5.32 2.37
N LEU A 88 -1.30 -6.39 2.26
CA LEU A 88 -2.70 -6.36 2.69
C LEU A 88 -2.85 -6.20 4.21
N VAL A 89 -2.05 -6.90 5.00
CA VAL A 89 -2.25 -7.01 6.46
C VAL A 89 -1.46 -5.98 7.24
N LEU A 90 -0.28 -5.58 6.75
CA LEU A 90 0.62 -4.70 7.50
C LEU A 90 0.57 -3.25 7.02
N ALA A 91 0.32 -2.99 5.73
CA ALA A 91 0.50 -1.64 5.19
C ALA A 91 -0.43 -0.61 5.84
N LEU A 92 -1.72 -0.92 5.97
CA LEU A 92 -2.68 -0.02 6.60
C LEU A 92 -2.45 0.14 8.10
N PRO A 93 -2.31 -0.94 8.91
CA PRO A 93 -2.10 -0.80 10.35
C PRO A 93 -0.85 0.01 10.73
N LEU A 94 0.25 -0.14 9.99
CA LEU A 94 1.46 0.66 10.19
C LEU A 94 1.21 2.15 9.97
N ILE A 95 0.48 2.50 8.89
CA ILE A 95 0.09 3.88 8.60
C ILE A 95 -0.88 4.42 9.65
N VAL A 96 -1.84 3.60 10.11
CA VAL A 96 -2.79 3.98 11.16
C VAL A 96 -2.07 4.29 12.46
N THR A 97 -1.17 3.42 12.91
CA THR A 97 -0.39 3.67 14.14
C THR A 97 0.42 4.96 14.02
N GLU A 98 1.12 5.16 12.90
CA GLU A 98 1.88 6.39 12.67
C GLU A 98 0.98 7.64 12.71
N PHE A 99 -0.19 7.56 12.07
CA PHE A 99 -1.16 8.65 12.07
C PHE A 99 -1.70 8.96 13.48
N LEU A 100 -2.00 7.93 14.28
CA LEU A 100 -2.46 8.09 15.66
C LEU A 100 -1.39 8.73 16.55
N LEU A 101 -0.13 8.31 16.39
CA LEU A 101 1.00 8.87 17.13
C LEU A 101 1.26 10.33 16.73
N LYS A 102 1.29 10.63 15.43
CA LYS A 102 1.57 11.98 14.93
C LYS A 102 0.50 13.00 15.32
N ASN A 103 -0.77 12.58 15.36
CA ASN A 103 -1.89 13.45 15.73
C ASN A 103 -2.27 13.37 17.22
N GLU A 104 -1.49 12.66 18.03
CA GLU A 104 -1.71 12.50 19.48
C GLU A 104 -3.14 12.08 19.85
N VAL A 105 -3.78 11.25 19.00
CA VAL A 105 -5.20 10.89 19.13
C VAL A 105 -5.44 10.03 20.38
N VAL A 106 -4.48 9.17 20.70
CA VAL A 106 -4.52 8.24 21.84
C VAL A 106 -3.12 8.11 22.47
N PRO A 107 -3.00 7.61 23.71
CA PRO A 107 -1.71 7.29 24.30
C PRO A 107 -0.90 6.34 23.42
N ALA A 108 0.43 6.50 23.43
CA ALA A 108 1.32 5.77 22.53
C ALA A 108 1.14 4.24 22.64
N GLU A 109 0.95 3.72 23.86
CA GLU A 109 0.76 2.29 24.12
C GLU A 109 -0.48 1.73 23.39
N VAL A 110 -1.53 2.54 23.30
CA VAL A 110 -2.77 2.19 22.60
C VAL A 110 -2.60 2.35 21.09
N ALA A 111 -1.86 3.36 20.65
CA ALA A 111 -1.61 3.61 19.22
C ALA A 111 -0.88 2.45 18.53
N TYR A 112 -0.04 1.69 19.25
CA TYR A 112 0.66 0.51 18.72
C TYR A 112 -0.20 -0.75 18.58
N ILE A 113 -1.41 -0.80 19.17
CA ILE A 113 -2.28 -1.98 19.13
C ILE A 113 -2.59 -2.46 17.69
N PRO A 114 -2.97 -1.59 16.73
CA PRO A 114 -3.21 -2.00 15.34
C PRO A 114 -2.01 -2.71 14.72
N THR A 115 -0.80 -2.15 14.91
CA THR A 115 0.44 -2.74 14.40
C THR A 115 0.74 -4.09 15.08
N GLY A 116 0.54 -4.20 16.39
CA GLY A 116 0.74 -5.46 17.12
C GLY A 116 -0.19 -6.57 16.66
N ILE A 117 -1.49 -6.27 16.49
CA ILE A 117 -2.48 -7.22 15.96
C ILE A 117 -2.12 -7.61 14.53
N ALA A 118 -1.74 -6.66 13.69
CA ALA A 118 -1.37 -6.91 12.30
C ALA A 118 -0.15 -7.83 12.18
N PHE A 119 0.87 -7.61 13.01
CA PHE A 119 2.06 -8.45 13.04
C PHE A 119 1.74 -9.87 13.51
N ALA A 120 0.92 -10.01 14.56
CA ALA A 120 0.46 -11.31 15.03
C ALA A 120 -0.32 -12.06 13.94
N THR A 121 -1.24 -11.39 13.25
CA THR A 121 -2.00 -11.95 12.13
C THR A 121 -1.09 -12.36 10.97
N PHE A 122 -0.09 -11.53 10.64
CA PHE A 122 0.89 -11.84 9.60
C PHE A 122 1.75 -13.07 9.94
N LEU A 123 2.23 -13.18 11.17
CA LEU A 123 2.96 -14.37 11.62
C LEU A 123 2.07 -15.62 11.61
N MET A 124 0.82 -15.51 12.09
CA MET A 124 -0.12 -16.62 12.09
C MET A 124 -0.41 -17.13 10.67
N PHE A 125 -0.47 -16.23 9.69
CA PHE A 125 -0.61 -16.62 8.29
C PHE A 125 0.57 -17.43 7.77
N ILE A 126 1.80 -17.04 8.14
CA ILE A 126 3.02 -17.78 7.80
C ILE A 126 3.01 -19.16 8.47
N PHE A 127 2.76 -19.23 9.78
CA PHE A 127 2.82 -20.48 10.53
C PHE A 127 1.68 -21.46 10.22
N LEU A 128 0.52 -20.97 9.78
CA LEU A 128 -0.65 -21.78 9.45
C LEU A 128 -0.83 -22.01 7.94
N GLU A 129 0.20 -21.75 7.15
CA GLU A 129 0.22 -22.01 5.71
C GLU A 129 -1.03 -21.47 5.00
N TYR A 130 -1.31 -20.18 5.12
CA TYR A 130 -2.35 -19.51 4.31
C TYR A 130 -3.81 -19.88 4.67
N LYS A 131 -4.08 -20.61 5.78
CA LYS A 131 -5.43 -21.18 6.08
C LYS A 131 -6.38 -20.29 6.89
N ARG A 132 -5.92 -19.21 7.54
CA ARG A 132 -6.73 -18.39 8.47
C ARG A 132 -7.07 -17.00 7.91
N GLN A 133 -7.92 -16.99 6.89
CA GLN A 133 -8.43 -15.76 6.29
C GLN A 133 -9.35 -14.96 7.24
N ASP A 134 -9.99 -15.61 8.19
CA ASP A 134 -10.85 -15.00 9.22
C ASP A 134 -10.10 -13.95 10.08
N LEU A 135 -8.89 -14.29 10.54
CA LEU A 135 -8.04 -13.38 11.32
C LEU A 135 -7.57 -12.19 10.48
N THR A 136 -7.35 -12.43 9.19
CA THR A 136 -7.00 -11.42 8.19
C THR A 136 -8.14 -10.41 8.04
N ASP A 137 -9.35 -10.91 7.76
CA ASP A 137 -10.57 -10.13 7.63
C ASP A 137 -10.75 -9.24 8.85
N LEU A 138 -10.63 -9.81 10.05
CA LEU A 138 -10.82 -9.07 11.28
C LEU A 138 -9.79 -7.94 11.45
N ASN A 139 -8.50 -8.21 11.20
CA ASN A 139 -7.44 -7.20 11.31
C ASN A 139 -7.64 -6.06 10.30
N VAL A 140 -7.88 -6.41 9.03
CA VAL A 140 -8.05 -5.45 7.95
C VAL A 140 -9.28 -4.59 8.17
N ILE A 141 -10.43 -5.20 8.49
CA ILE A 141 -11.69 -4.47 8.71
C ILE A 141 -11.57 -3.53 9.92
N THR A 142 -11.00 -3.99 11.03
CA THR A 142 -10.79 -3.15 12.22
C THR A 142 -9.90 -1.96 11.90
N SER A 143 -8.83 -2.17 11.13
CA SER A 143 -7.90 -1.11 10.74
C SER A 143 -8.51 -0.11 9.77
N ILE A 144 -9.34 -0.58 8.82
CA ILE A 144 -10.12 0.29 7.92
C ILE A 144 -11.07 1.17 8.74
N LEU A 145 -11.84 0.59 9.65
CA LEU A 145 -12.79 1.33 10.48
C LEU A 145 -12.07 2.35 11.35
N CYS A 146 -10.97 1.95 12.00
CA CYS A 146 -10.15 2.86 12.80
C CYS A 146 -9.67 4.04 11.95
N TYR A 147 -9.09 3.79 10.77
CA TYR A 147 -8.55 4.85 9.95
C TYR A 147 -9.61 5.79 9.38
N ILE A 148 -10.77 5.27 8.99
CA ILE A 148 -11.89 6.08 8.50
C ILE A 148 -12.47 6.93 9.64
N ILE A 149 -12.72 6.35 10.81
CA ILE A 149 -13.35 7.06 11.94
C ILE A 149 -12.44 8.18 12.43
N VAL A 150 -11.16 7.86 12.65
CA VAL A 150 -10.20 8.86 13.11
C VAL A 150 -9.88 9.85 11.98
N GLY A 151 -9.75 9.38 10.75
CA GLY A 151 -9.53 10.24 9.59
C GLY A 151 -10.65 11.25 9.39
N TYR A 152 -11.92 10.87 9.56
CA TYR A 152 -13.05 11.80 9.48
C TYR A 152 -12.92 12.98 10.47
N ALA A 153 -12.37 12.73 11.65
CA ALA A 153 -12.19 13.76 12.67
C ALA A 153 -10.92 14.62 12.49
N TYR A 154 -9.83 14.06 11.95
CA TYR A 154 -8.51 14.70 11.97
C TYR A 154 -7.91 15.01 10.58
N SER A 155 -8.27 14.26 9.53
CA SER A 155 -7.70 14.44 8.19
C SER A 155 -8.57 13.85 7.09
N LEU A 156 -9.10 14.71 6.21
CA LEU A 156 -9.86 14.27 5.02
C LEU A 156 -9.06 13.28 4.16
N TYR A 157 -7.74 13.45 4.07
CA TYR A 157 -6.87 12.54 3.34
C TYR A 157 -6.81 11.15 3.99
N ALA A 158 -6.77 11.05 5.33
CA ALA A 158 -6.85 9.76 6.03
C ALA A 158 -8.19 9.07 5.79
N PHE A 159 -9.29 9.83 5.84
CA PHE A 159 -10.63 9.31 5.53
C PHE A 159 -10.69 8.74 4.10
N VAL A 160 -10.22 9.50 3.11
CA VAL A 160 -10.19 9.06 1.70
C VAL A 160 -9.24 7.86 1.52
N ALA A 161 -8.07 7.85 2.16
CA ALA A 161 -7.15 6.72 2.12
C ALA A 161 -7.79 5.45 2.69
N GLY A 162 -8.48 5.55 3.83
CA GLY A 162 -9.23 4.44 4.43
C GLY A 162 -10.34 3.92 3.51
N LEU A 163 -11.08 4.80 2.83
CA LEU A 163 -12.08 4.40 1.84
C LEU A 163 -11.46 3.69 0.64
N ILE A 164 -10.36 4.21 0.08
CA ILE A 164 -9.65 3.58 -1.04
C ILE A 164 -9.20 2.18 -0.64
N PHE A 165 -8.55 2.04 0.53
CA PHE A 165 -8.10 0.74 1.02
C PHE A 165 -9.28 -0.22 1.24
N GLY A 166 -10.36 0.25 1.87
CA GLY A 166 -11.55 -0.55 2.12
C GLY A 166 -12.25 -1.02 0.86
N LEU A 167 -12.45 -0.14 -0.13
CA LEU A 167 -13.00 -0.51 -1.44
C LEU A 167 -12.12 -1.55 -2.13
N ASN A 168 -10.80 -1.33 -2.10
CA ASN A 168 -9.83 -2.27 -2.66
C ASN A 168 -9.93 -3.65 -2.00
N TYR A 169 -10.08 -3.68 -0.67
CA TYR A 169 -10.25 -4.90 0.08
C TYR A 169 -11.53 -5.66 -0.26
N PHE A 170 -12.68 -5.01 -0.12
CA PHE A 170 -13.99 -5.68 -0.24
C PHE A 170 -14.37 -6.02 -1.68
N LEU A 171 -13.96 -5.21 -2.66
CA LEU A 171 -14.32 -5.43 -4.06
C LEU A 171 -13.34 -6.34 -4.79
N ILE A 172 -12.06 -6.31 -4.40
CA ILE A 172 -10.99 -7.02 -5.12
C ILE A 172 -10.50 -8.20 -4.31
N LYS A 173 -9.91 -7.99 -3.12
CA LYS A 173 -9.21 -9.06 -2.40
C LYS A 173 -10.12 -10.07 -1.71
N ARG A 174 -11.12 -9.61 -0.96
CA ARG A 174 -12.01 -10.50 -0.18
C ARG A 174 -12.81 -11.48 -1.03
N ARG A 175 -13.13 -11.09 -2.27
CA ARG A 175 -13.93 -11.89 -3.21
C ARG A 175 -13.12 -12.95 -3.95
N GLU A 176 -11.80 -12.92 -3.86
CA GLU A 176 -10.93 -13.83 -4.60
C GLU A 176 -10.41 -14.93 -3.68
N GLU A 177 -10.61 -16.19 -4.07
CA GLU A 177 -10.13 -17.37 -3.34
C GLU A 177 -8.59 -17.51 -3.38
N CYS A 178 -7.92 -16.75 -4.27
CA CYS A 178 -6.47 -16.72 -4.42
C CYS A 178 -5.96 -15.28 -4.36
N PHE A 179 -5.02 -15.01 -3.44
CA PHE A 179 -4.45 -13.68 -3.21
C PHE A 179 -3.81 -13.06 -4.46
N LEU A 180 -3.30 -13.87 -5.38
CA LEU A 180 -2.68 -13.40 -6.63
C LEU A 180 -3.68 -12.97 -7.71
N LYS A 181 -4.96 -13.34 -7.58
CA LYS A 181 -5.99 -13.04 -8.58
C LYS A 181 -6.35 -11.53 -8.50
N LYS A 182 -6.28 -10.85 -9.65
CA LYS A 182 -6.46 -9.38 -9.80
C LYS A 182 -5.45 -8.49 -9.06
N ALA A 183 -4.24 -8.98 -8.78
CA ALA A 183 -3.15 -8.18 -8.18
C ALA A 183 -2.90 -6.82 -8.88
N ASN A 184 -3.20 -6.71 -10.18
CA ASN A 184 -2.97 -5.49 -10.94
C ASN A 184 -3.89 -4.33 -10.53
N GLN A 185 -5.18 -4.61 -10.34
CA GLN A 185 -6.15 -3.61 -9.90
C GLN A 185 -5.88 -3.22 -8.44
N PHE A 186 -5.46 -4.20 -7.64
CA PHE A 186 -5.04 -3.97 -6.26
C PHE A 186 -3.83 -3.02 -6.18
N ASN A 187 -2.79 -3.25 -6.99
CA ASN A 187 -1.58 -2.41 -7.01
C ASN A 187 -1.86 -0.96 -7.45
N LEU A 188 -2.76 -0.76 -8.42
CA LEU A 188 -3.18 0.58 -8.85
C LEU A 188 -3.85 1.35 -7.71
N LEU A 189 -4.81 0.73 -7.03
CA LEU A 189 -5.50 1.37 -5.90
C LEU A 189 -4.58 1.56 -4.68
N MET A 190 -3.63 0.65 -4.47
CA MET A 190 -2.61 0.80 -3.44
C MET A 190 -1.65 1.96 -3.72
N SER A 191 -1.44 2.32 -4.99
CA SER A 191 -0.69 3.53 -5.34
C SER A 191 -1.44 4.80 -4.91
N ALA A 192 -2.77 4.83 -5.12
CA ALA A 192 -3.60 5.95 -4.66
C ALA A 192 -3.66 6.01 -3.13
N PHE A 193 -3.75 4.85 -2.46
CA PHE A 193 -3.64 4.76 -0.99
C PHE A 193 -2.29 5.30 -0.49
N ALA A 194 -1.17 4.96 -1.13
CA ALA A 194 0.16 5.45 -0.73
C ALA A 194 0.23 6.98 -0.76
N LEU A 195 -0.28 7.62 -1.81
CA LEU A 195 -0.31 9.08 -1.93
C LEU A 195 -1.23 9.72 -0.88
N MET A 196 -2.45 9.20 -0.71
CA MET A 196 -3.40 9.77 0.25
C MET A 196 -2.95 9.57 1.70
N SER A 197 -2.24 8.48 2.00
CA SER A 197 -1.64 8.26 3.32
C SER A 197 -0.42 9.15 3.57
N LEU A 198 0.37 9.50 2.55
CA LEU A 198 1.42 10.49 2.71
C LEU A 198 0.82 11.85 3.08
N LEU A 199 -0.18 12.29 2.32
CA LEU A 199 -0.88 13.57 2.54
C LEU A 199 -1.63 13.61 3.87
N SER A 200 -2.08 12.46 4.38
CA SER A 200 -2.72 12.43 5.70
C SER A 200 -1.72 12.60 6.83
N LEU A 201 -0.49 12.12 6.66
CA LEU A 201 0.59 12.31 7.62
C LEU A 201 1.13 13.73 7.55
N ASP A 202 1.24 14.32 6.36
CA ASP A 202 1.59 15.73 6.21
C ASP A 202 0.99 16.32 4.92
N PRO A 203 -0.02 17.22 5.02
CA PRO A 203 -0.63 17.83 3.84
C PRO A 203 0.32 18.76 3.06
N ASN A 204 1.35 19.29 3.72
CA ASN A 204 2.25 20.29 3.14
C ASN A 204 3.51 19.67 2.53
N CYS A 205 3.72 18.36 2.65
CA CYS A 205 4.93 17.69 2.15
C CYS A 205 5.12 17.78 0.62
N LEU A 206 4.09 18.19 -0.13
CA LEU A 206 4.18 18.41 -1.59
C LEU A 206 4.35 19.88 -1.97
N ASN A 207 4.24 20.82 -1.03
CA ASN A 207 4.42 22.25 -1.26
C ASN A 207 5.90 22.59 -1.21
N VAL A 208 6.64 22.19 -2.23
CA VAL A 208 8.04 22.60 -2.43
C VAL A 208 8.04 23.89 -3.24
N SER A 209 7.63 24.98 -2.59
CA SER A 209 7.86 26.34 -3.04
C SER A 209 8.10 27.18 -1.79
N ASP A 210 9.38 27.34 -1.42
CA ASP A 210 9.97 28.62 -0.93
C ASP A 210 11.28 28.49 -0.14
N ASP A 211 11.82 27.29 0.13
CA ASP A 211 13.15 27.16 0.75
C ASP A 211 14.25 26.87 -0.28
N TYR A 212 14.46 27.80 -1.22
CA TYR A 212 15.84 28.03 -1.66
C TYR A 212 16.49 28.88 -0.57
N PRO A 213 17.61 28.46 0.05
CA PRO A 213 18.33 29.35 0.94
C PRO A 213 18.72 30.61 0.15
N GLN A 214 18.14 31.75 0.50
CA GLN A 214 18.52 33.07 -0.02
C GLN A 214 19.95 33.48 0.40
N GLU A 215 20.71 32.60 1.05
CA GLU A 215 22.11 32.85 1.43
C GLU A 215 23.11 32.82 0.26
N PHE A 216 22.66 32.59 -0.98
CA PHE A 216 23.52 32.60 -2.18
C PHE A 216 23.32 33.77 -3.15
N LEU A 217 22.44 34.73 -2.84
CA LEU A 217 22.35 35.99 -3.58
C LEU A 217 22.82 37.12 -2.67
N GLY A 218 24.13 37.33 -2.69
CA GLY A 218 24.76 38.44 -1.98
C GLY A 218 24.30 39.79 -2.51
N GLU A 219 24.11 40.72 -1.58
CA GLU A 219 24.66 42.07 -1.61
C GLU A 219 25.13 42.43 -0.20
#